data_AF-A0A928GT88-F1
#
_entry.id   AF-A0A928GT88-F1
#
_cell.length_a   1.000
_cell.length_b   1.000
_cell.length_c   1.000
_cell.angle_alpha   90.00
_cell.angle_beta   90.00
_cell.angle_gamma   90.00
#
_symmetry.space_group_name_H-M   'P 1'
#
loop_
_entity.id
_entity.type
_entity.pdbx_description
1 polymer ?
#
loop_
_entity_poly.entity_id
_entity_poly.type
_entity_poly.pdbx_seq_one_letter_code
_entity_poly.pdbx_strand_id
1 'polypeptide(L)' 'MAKKLSLLLFLLLTIFVVEAKETSTKEKVDVAAIHTGIQNGSEFRSESISADITGHVLTITFNDNVGIAHIVIKDSNGVS' A
#
# COMPACT_ATOMS: atom_id res chain seq x y z
N MET A 1 -46.84 0.40 31.58
CA MET A 1 -46.76 1.33 30.42
C MET A 1 -45.30 1.53 29.98
N ALA A 2 -44.51 0.44 29.85
CA ALA A 2 -43.07 0.49 29.54
C ALA A 2 -42.70 0.07 28.10
N LYS A 3 -43.69 -0.37 27.29
CA LYS A 3 -43.46 -0.98 25.97
C LYS A 3 -43.05 0.00 24.86
N LYS A 4 -43.25 1.32 25.05
CA LYS A 4 -42.95 2.35 24.04
C LYS A 4 -41.56 2.97 24.19
N LEU A 5 -41.00 2.96 25.41
CA LEU A 5 -39.66 3.47 25.70
C LEU A 5 -38.56 2.48 25.28
N SER A 6 -38.82 1.17 25.39
CA SER A 6 -37.87 0.12 25.00
C SER A 6 -37.62 0.07 23.49
N LEU A 7 -38.63 0.40 22.68
CA LEU A 7 -38.51 0.39 21.22
C LEU A 7 -37.60 1.53 20.73
N LEU A 8 -37.74 2.71 21.33
CA LEU A 8 -36.90 3.88 21.02
C LEU A 8 -35.44 3.64 21.41
N LEU A 9 -35.21 3.01 22.58
CA LEU A 9 -33.86 2.66 23.04
C LEU A 9 -33.21 1.62 22.12
N PHE A 10 -33.98 0.63 21.65
CA PHE A 10 -33.51 -0.39 20.72
C PHE A 10 -33.12 0.22 19.37
N LEU A 11 -33.94 1.14 18.84
CA LEU A 11 -33.67 1.82 17.56
C LEU A 11 -32.37 2.65 17.63
N LEU A 12 -32.16 3.40 18.71
CA LEU A 12 -30.93 4.16 18.92
C LEU A 12 -29.69 3.25 18.98
N LEU A 13 -29.79 2.11 19.68
CA LEU A 13 -28.70 1.14 19.77
C LEU A 13 -28.28 0.61 18.40
N THR A 14 -29.25 0.33 17.52
CA THR A 14 -28.97 -0.19 16.18
C THR A 14 -28.24 0.83 15.29
N ILE A 15 -28.53 2.13 15.44
CA ILE A 15 -27.85 3.18 14.67
C ILE A 15 -26.37 3.30 15.08
N PHE A 16 -26.08 3.33 16.39
CA PHE A 16 -24.70 3.37 16.88
C PHE A 16 -23.90 2.11 16.50
N VAL A 17 -24.55 0.94 16.44
CA VAL A 17 -23.90 -0.32 16.03
C VAL A 17 -23.60 -0.34 14.53
N VAL A 18 -24.39 0.34 13.70
CA VAL A 18 -24.18 0.44 12.25
C VAL A 18 -23.10 1.46 11.89
N GLU A 19 -23.03 2.61 12.58
CA GLU A 19 -21.99 3.63 12.33
C GLU A 19 -20.57 3.15 12.70
N ALA A 20 -20.43 2.14 13.55
CA ALA A 20 -19.13 1.65 14.02
C ALA A 20 -18.40 0.71 13.04
N LYS A 21 -18.92 0.47 11.83
CA LYS A 21 -18.36 -0.55 10.92
C LYS A 21 -17.83 -0.06 9.58
N GLU A 22 -17.54 1.23 9.45
CA GLU A 22 -16.70 1.73 8.35
C GLU A 22 -15.36 2.23 8.87
N THR A 23 -14.63 1.35 9.54
CA THR A 23 -13.18 1.54 9.64
C THR A 23 -12.59 1.11 8.31
N SER A 24 -12.58 2.02 7.33
CA SER A 24 -11.70 1.91 6.17
C SER A 24 -10.27 1.84 6.73
N THR A 25 -9.76 0.63 6.89
CA THR A 25 -8.35 0.37 7.04
C THR A 25 -7.70 0.88 5.78
N LYS A 26 -7.28 2.15 5.82
CA LYS A 26 -6.17 2.65 5.02
C LYS A 26 -4.97 1.84 5.46
N GLU A 27 -4.86 0.64 4.90
CA GLU A 27 -3.70 -0.20 5.01
C GLU A 27 -2.55 0.67 4.49
N LYS A 28 -1.75 1.21 5.42
CA LYS A 28 -0.51 1.86 5.06
C LYS A 28 0.34 0.74 4.47
N VAL A 29 0.41 0.69 3.15
CA VAL A 29 1.40 -0.12 2.46
C VAL A 29 2.74 0.41 2.92
N ASP A 30 3.36 -0.27 3.89
CA ASP A 30 4.69 0.04 4.37
C ASP A 30 5.64 -0.37 3.24
N VAL A 31 5.95 0.60 2.38
CA VAL A 31 6.86 0.39 1.26
C VAL A 31 8.25 0.20 1.85
N ALA A 32 8.68 -1.07 1.95
CA ALA A 32 10.06 -1.41 2.25
C ALA A 32 10.99 -0.60 1.33
N ALA A 33 12.14 -0.16 1.85
CA ALA A 33 13.09 0.68 1.12
C ALA A 33 13.33 0.15 -0.30
N ILE A 34 13.04 0.98 -1.31
CA ILE A 34 13.25 0.63 -2.71
C ILE A 34 14.75 0.73 -2.98
N HIS A 35 15.38 -0.41 -3.23
CA HIS A 35 16.80 -0.45 -3.58
C HIS A 35 16.90 -0.52 -5.12
N THR A 36 17.18 0.62 -5.75
CA THR A 36 17.40 0.71 -7.19
C THR A 36 18.88 0.79 -7.54
N GLY A 37 19.26 0.12 -8.62
CA GLY A 37 20.59 0.23 -9.20
C GLY A 37 20.78 -0.72 -10.38
N ILE A 38 21.87 -0.51 -11.12
CA ILE A 38 22.31 -1.36 -12.22
C ILE A 38 23.31 -2.36 -11.65
N GLN A 39 23.05 -3.65 -11.88
CA GLN A 39 24.01 -4.71 -11.58
C GLN A 39 24.84 -5.02 -12.83
N ASN A 40 26.13 -4.72 -12.80
CA ASN A 40 27.10 -5.10 -13.84
C ASN A 40 28.05 -6.16 -13.27
N GLY A 41 27.73 -7.43 -13.51
CA GLY A 41 28.41 -8.55 -12.83
C GLY A 41 28.13 -8.53 -11.31
N SER A 42 29.16 -8.36 -10.50
CA SER A 42 29.06 -8.21 -9.05
C SER A 42 28.99 -6.75 -8.57
N GLU A 43 29.17 -5.79 -9.47
CA GLU A 43 29.13 -4.36 -9.13
C GLU A 43 27.69 -3.83 -9.18
N PHE A 44 27.28 -3.11 -8.12
CA PHE A 44 25.98 -2.46 -8.03
C PHE A 44 26.16 -0.94 -8.04
N ARG A 45 25.52 -0.26 -8.99
CA ARG A 45 25.56 1.20 -9.15
C ARG A 45 24.16 1.79 -9.06
N SER A 46 23.87 2.56 -8.01
CA SER A 46 22.52 3.11 -7.73
C SER A 46 22.21 4.44 -8.44
N GLU A 47 23.24 5.13 -8.93
CA GLU A 47 23.16 6.54 -9.37
C GLU A 47 22.35 6.75 -10.66
N SER A 48 22.25 5.72 -11.50
CA SER A 48 21.59 5.80 -12.82
C SER A 48 20.09 5.49 -12.80
N ILE A 49 19.53 5.06 -11.66
CA ILE A 49 18.13 4.64 -11.53
C ILE A 49 17.57 5.13 -10.20
N SER A 50 16.45 5.87 -10.24
CA SER A 50 15.66 6.22 -9.05
C SER A 50 14.28 5.58 -9.11
N ALA A 51 13.71 5.23 -7.96
CA ALA A 51 12.31 4.83 -7.88
C ALA A 51 11.58 5.50 -6.72
N ASP A 52 10.30 5.71 -6.92
CA ASP A 52 9.38 6.30 -5.94
C ASP A 52 8.04 5.57 -5.97
N ILE A 53 7.34 5.53 -4.82
CA ILE A 53 5.99 4.98 -4.72
C ILE A 53 5.04 6.04 -4.19
N THR A 54 4.04 6.38 -5.00
CA THR A 54 2.95 7.28 -4.62
C THR A 54 1.63 6.51 -4.64
N GLY A 55 1.11 6.18 -3.46
CA GLY A 55 -0.11 5.36 -3.32
C GLY A 55 0.10 3.94 -3.84
N HIS A 56 -0.61 3.57 -4.91
CA HIS A 56 -0.49 2.27 -5.58
C HIS A 56 0.35 2.31 -6.86
N VAL A 57 1.08 3.41 -7.10
CA VAL A 57 1.87 3.62 -8.32
C VAL A 57 3.36 3.58 -7.99
N LEU A 58 4.07 2.62 -8.58
CA LEU A 58 5.53 2.57 -8.60
C LEU A 58 6.05 3.30 -9.84
N THR A 59 6.91 4.30 -9.63
CA THR A 59 7.58 5.04 -10.70
C THR A 59 9.06 4.70 -10.68
N ILE A 60 9.62 4.23 -11.80
CA ILE A 60 11.05 3.97 -11.98
C ILE A 60 11.56 4.92 -13.06
N THR A 61 12.58 5.70 -12.74
CA THR A 61 13.22 6.67 -13.65
C THR A 61 14.64 6.23 -13.95
N PHE A 62 14.98 6.20 -15.24
CA PHE A 62 16.33 5.94 -15.74
C PHE A 62 16.96 7.26 -16.16
N ASN A 63 18.04 7.67 -15.48
CA ASN A 63 18.70 8.94 -15.74
C ASN A 63 19.65 8.89 -16.95
N ASP A 64 20.04 7.68 -17.36
CA ASP A 64 20.89 7.40 -18.51
C ASP A 64 20.13 6.59 -19.57
N ASN A 65 20.62 6.59 -20.81
CA ASN A 65 20.11 5.70 -21.86
C ASN A 65 20.39 4.24 -21.48
N VAL A 66 19.38 3.56 -20.98
CA VAL A 66 19.42 2.11 -20.72
C VAL A 66 18.88 1.38 -21.95
N GLY A 67 19.72 0.55 -22.57
CA GLY A 67 19.32 -0.19 -23.78
C GLY A 67 18.24 -1.24 -23.51
N ILE A 68 18.41 -2.05 -22.46
CA ILE A 68 17.45 -3.06 -22.02
C ILE A 68 17.40 -3.05 -20.49
N ALA A 69 16.19 -2.95 -19.92
CA ALA A 69 15.96 -3.02 -18.48
C ALA A 69 15.15 -4.29 -18.14
N HIS A 70 15.62 -5.04 -17.15
CA HIS A 70 14.89 -6.17 -16.57
C HIS A 70 14.41 -5.77 -15.18
N ILE A 71 13.09 -5.64 -15.01
CA ILE A 71 12.46 -5.25 -13.75
C ILE A 71 11.83 -6.50 -13.15
N VAL A 72 12.21 -6.84 -11.92
CA VAL A 72 11.65 -7.96 -11.16
C VAL A 72 11.05 -7.39 -9.88
N ILE A 73 9.75 -7.56 -9.70
CA ILE A 73 9.04 -7.21 -8.46
C ILE A 73 8.86 -8.51 -7.70
N LYS A 74 9.06 -8.51 -6.39
CA LYS A 74 8.82 -9.67 -5.53
C LYS A 74 7.94 -9.29 -4.36
N ASP A 75 7.08 -10.20 -3.93
CA ASP A 75 6.38 -10.09 -2.66
C ASP A 75 7.35 -10.27 -1.47
N SER A 76 6.85 -10.10 -0.24
CA SER A 76 7.64 -10.29 0.98
C SER A 76 8.18 -11.71 1.17
N ASN A 77 7.61 -12.69 0.45
CA ASN A 77 8.03 -14.08 0.47
C ASN A 77 9.04 -14.40 -0.66
N GLY A 78 9.41 -13.41 -1.46
CA GLY A 78 10.34 -13.56 -2.58
C GLY A 78 9.70 -14.12 -3.86
N VAL A 79 8.37 -14.23 -3.92
CA VAL A 79 7.63 -14.67 -5.11
C VAL A 79 7.58 -13.51 -6.10
N SER A 80 8.05 -13.76 -7.33
CA SER A 80 8.13 -12.75 -8.40
C SER A 80 6.83 -12.60 -9.18
#